data_AF-A0A6J5H1V8-F1
#
_entry.id   AF-A0A6J5H1V8-F1
#
_cell.length_a   1.000
_cell.length_b   1.000
_cell.length_c   1.000
_cell.angle_alpha   90.00
_cell.angle_beta   90.00
_cell.angle_gamma   90.00
#
_symmetry.space_group_name_H-M   'P 1'
#
loop_
_entity.id
_entity.type
_entity.pdbx_description
1 polymer ?
#
loop_
_entity_poly.entity_id
_entity_poly.type
_entity_poly.pdbx_seq_one_letter_code
_entity_poly.pdbx_strand_id
1 'polypeptide(L)' 'MFLSSRRARLQPAQFGLPEGARRTPGLRREEVAVLAGVSVSWYTWLEQGRDIQPSAVAGMPVWAASRELIDAQKFG' A
#
# COMPACT_ATOMS: atom_id res chain seq x y z
N MET A 1 8.10 10.27 4.72
CA MET A 1 7.42 10.44 3.41
C MET A 1 5.94 10.15 3.57
N PHE A 2 5.09 10.92 2.87
CA PHE A 2 3.63 10.91 2.95
C PHE A 2 2.98 9.51 2.98
N LEU A 3 3.45 8.60 2.12
CA LEU A 3 2.99 7.21 2.03
C LEU A 3 3.27 6.38 3.28
N SER A 4 4.46 6.51 3.86
CA SER A 4 4.81 5.82 5.10
C SER A 4 3.91 6.26 6.26
N SER A 5 3.59 7.55 6.35
CA SER A 5 2.67 8.08 7.36
C SER A 5 1.22 7.66 7.11
N ARG A 6 0.82 7.52 5.84
CA ARG A 6 -0.51 7.00 5.48
C ARG A 6 -0.67 5.53 5.83
N ARG A 7 0.25 4.64 5.43
CA ARG A 7 0.14 3.21 5.80
C ARG A 7 0.16 2.99 7.30
N ALA A 8 0.92 3.81 8.04
CA ALA A 8 1.02 3.72 9.50
C ALA A 8 -0.30 4.03 10.23
N ARG A 9 -1.25 4.71 9.58
CA ARG A 9 -2.57 5.06 10.14
C ARG A 9 -3.68 4.08 9.77
N LEU A 10 -3.42 3.16 8.83
CA LEU A 10 -4.40 2.18 8.39
C LEU A 10 -4.46 1.00 9.35
N GLN A 11 -5.66 0.61 9.76
CA GLN A 11 -5.84 -0.51 10.68
C GLN A 11 -5.87 -1.81 9.89
N PRO A 12 -5.03 -2.81 10.19
CA PRO A 12 -5.00 -4.08 9.47
C PRO A 12 -6.35 -4.80 9.48
N ALA A 13 -7.12 -4.70 10.56
CA ALA A 13 -8.44 -5.30 10.68
C ALA A 13 -9.42 -4.82 9.58
N GLN A 14 -9.30 -3.58 9.11
CA GLN A 14 -10.14 -3.05 8.01
C GLN A 14 -9.89 -3.76 6.68
N PHE A 15 -8.76 -4.45 6.56
CA PHE A 15 -8.34 -5.22 5.38
C PHE A 15 -8.39 -6.73 5.63
N GLY A 16 -9.03 -7.17 6.73
CA GLY A 16 -9.10 -8.59 7.10
C GLY A 16 -7.77 -9.19 7.55
N LEU A 17 -6.79 -8.35 7.91
CA LEU A 17 -5.49 -8.79 8.39
C LEU A 17 -5.48 -8.93 9.91
N PRO A 18 -4.78 -9.93 10.46
CA PRO A 18 -4.74 -10.16 11.90
C PRO A 18 -3.97 -9.05 12.63
N GLU A 19 -4.51 -8.61 13.76
CA GLU A 19 -3.91 -7.57 14.61
C GLU A 19 -2.95 -8.12 15.69
N GLY A 20 -2.57 -9.40 15.59
CA GLY A 20 -1.68 -10.07 16.56
C GLY A 20 -0.34 -9.37 16.78
N ALA A 21 0.53 -9.93 17.63
CA ALA A 21 1.78 -9.28 18.08
C ALA A 21 2.61 -8.68 16.92
N ARG A 22 2.45 -7.38 16.70
CA ARG A 22 3.06 -6.64 15.59
C ARG A 22 3.76 -5.40 16.13
N ARG A 23 4.97 -5.15 15.61
CA ARG A 23 5.79 -3.99 16.01
C ARG A 23 5.30 -2.67 15.43
N THR A 24 4.53 -2.71 14.35
CA THR A 24 4.03 -1.52 13.66
C THR A 24 2.52 -1.43 13.84
N PRO A 25 1.96 -0.29 14.26
CA PRO A 25 0.52 -0.16 14.50
C PRO A 25 -0.31 -0.19 13.21
N GLY A 26 0.22 0.32 12.10
CA GLY A 26 -0.49 0.32 10.81
C GLY A 26 -0.06 -0.78 9.84
N LEU A 27 -0.48 -0.69 8.58
CA LEU A 27 -0.08 -1.65 7.54
C LEU A 27 1.43 -1.64 7.30
N ARG A 28 2.02 -2.81 7.07
CA ARG A 28 3.40 -3.04 6.63
C ARG A 28 3.53 -2.82 5.13
N ARG A 29 4.76 -2.63 4.64
CA ARG A 29 5.02 -2.51 3.19
C ARG A 29 4.56 -3.75 2.42
N GLU A 30 4.81 -4.93 2.96
CA GLU A 30 4.39 -6.20 2.37
C GLU A 30 2.86 -6.31 2.26
N GLU A 31 2.14 -5.93 3.32
CA GLU A 31 0.67 -5.92 3.35
C GLU A 31 0.11 -4.95 2.31
N VAL A 32 0.67 -3.72 2.23
CA VAL A 32 0.24 -2.73 1.23
C VAL A 32 0.55 -3.22 -0.20
N ALA A 33 1.72 -3.82 -0.42
CA ALA A 33 2.11 -4.34 -1.73
C ALA A 33 1.16 -5.46 -2.19
N VAL A 34 0.80 -6.39 -1.30
CA VAL A 34 -0.18 -7.44 -1.58
C VAL A 34 -1.56 -6.85 -1.89
N LEU A 35 -2.04 -5.92 -1.06
CA LEU A 35 -3.34 -5.25 -1.26
C LEU A 35 -3.40 -4.40 -2.54
N ALA A 36 -2.26 -3.89 -3.00
CA ALA A 36 -2.15 -3.10 -4.22
C ALA A 36 -1.77 -3.93 -5.47
N GLY A 37 -1.47 -5.23 -5.32
CA GLY A 37 -1.03 -6.08 -6.43
C GLY A 37 0.32 -5.69 -7.03
N VAL A 38 1.23 -5.13 -6.22
CA VAL A 38 2.57 -4.70 -6.64
C VAL A 38 3.65 -5.43 -5.86
N SER A 39 4.91 -5.33 -6.31
CA SER A 39 6.03 -5.84 -5.51
C SER A 39 6.34 -4.93 -4.31
N VAL A 40 6.85 -5.51 -3.22
CA VAL A 40 7.29 -4.76 -2.03
C VAL A 40 8.38 -3.74 -2.38
N SER A 41 9.27 -4.10 -3.32
CA SER A 41 10.33 -3.24 -3.82
C SER A 41 9.77 -2.01 -4.54
N TRP A 42 8.75 -2.19 -5.38
CA TRP A 42 8.07 -1.09 -6.08
C TRP A 42 7.43 -0.12 -5.07
N TYR A 43 6.70 -0.64 -4.09
CA TYR A 43 6.11 0.18 -3.02
C TYR A 43 7.17 0.90 -2.17
N THR A 44 8.34 0.27 -1.97
CA THR A 44 9.45 0.88 -1.24
C THR A 44 10.06 2.06 -2.01
N TRP A 45 10.20 1.96 -3.33
CA TRP A 45 10.67 3.07 -4.17
C TRP A 45 9.66 4.23 -4.20
N LEU A 46 8.37 3.91 -4.23
CA LEU A 46 7.29 4.88 -4.09
C LEU A 46 7.39 5.64 -2.75
N GLU A 47 7.60 4.93 -1.63
CA GLU A 47 7.83 5.56 -0.32
C GLU A 47 9.11 6.41 -0.23
N GLN A 48 10.10 6.15 -1.10
CA GLN A 48 11.35 6.90 -1.19
C GLN A 48 11.25 8.12 -2.12
N GLY A 49 10.12 8.28 -2.84
CA GLY A 49 9.95 9.36 -3.82
C GLY A 49 10.87 9.21 -5.04
N ARG A 50 11.29 7.99 -5.37
CA ARG A 50 12.03 7.73 -6.62
C ARG A 50 11.08 7.87 -7.80
N ASP A 51 11.58 8.43 -8.90
CA ASP A 51 10.84 8.45 -10.16
C ASP A 51 10.68 7.00 -10.66
N ILE A 52 9.44 6.52 -10.68
CA ILE A 52 9.07 5.18 -11.11
C ILE A 52 8.08 5.29 -12.26
N GLN A 53 8.45 4.73 -13.42
CA GLN A 53 7.57 4.68 -14.56
C GLN A 53 6.47 3.62 -14.30
N PRO A 54 5.18 3.97 -14.37
CA PRO A 54 4.08 3.03 -14.16
C PRO A 54 3.92 2.13 -15.40
N SER A 55 4.77 1.12 -15.55
CA SER A 55 4.67 0.13 -16.64
C SER A 55 4.37 -1.30 -16.17
N ALA A 56 4.10 -1.52 -14.87
CA ALA A 56 3.89 -2.86 -14.32
C ALA A 56 2.57 -2.96 -13.54
N VAL A 57 1.44 -3.05 -14.24
CA VAL A 57 0.23 -3.71 -13.71
C VAL A 57 -0.38 -4.54 -14.83
N ALA A 58 0.04 -5.80 -14.91
CA ALA A 58 -0.69 -6.83 -15.65
C ALA A 58 -1.98 -7.15 -14.86
N GLY A 59 -3.12 -7.10 -15.53
CA GLY A 59 -4.44 -7.00 -14.88
C GLY A 59 -4.88 -8.23 -14.09
N MET A 60 -5.58 -7.98 -12.97
CA MET A 60 -6.75 -8.74 -12.47
C MET A 60 -7.40 -8.01 -11.27
N PRO A 61 -8.69 -8.28 -10.94
CA PRO A 61 -9.54 -7.40 -10.14
C PRO A 61 -9.62 -7.75 -8.64
N VAL A 62 -9.25 -6.80 -7.76
CA VAL A 62 -9.68 -6.71 -6.35
C VAL A 62 -10.12 -5.25 -6.10
N TRP A 63 -11.26 -4.84 -6.67
CA TRP A 63 -11.63 -3.43 -6.86
C TRP A 63 -12.32 -2.72 -5.68
N ALA A 64 -12.28 -3.25 -4.45
CA ALA A 64 -12.94 -2.57 -3.31
C ALA A 64 -11.98 -1.89 -2.30
N ALA A 65 -10.79 -2.45 -2.04
CA ALA A 65 -9.86 -1.90 -1.04
C ALA A 65 -8.71 -1.06 -1.63
N SER A 66 -8.32 -1.35 -2.88
CA SER A 66 -7.18 -0.69 -3.53
C SER A 66 -7.51 0.70 -4.07
N ARG A 67 -8.80 1.01 -4.28
CA ARG A 67 -9.21 2.29 -4.88
C ARG A 67 -8.96 3.47 -3.95
N GLU A 68 -9.21 3.35 -2.65
CA GLU A 68 -8.88 4.43 -1.70
C GLU A 68 -7.36 4.64 -1.54
N LEU A 69 -6.59 3.55 -1.58
CA LEU A 69 -5.12 3.61 -1.45
C LEU A 69 -4.45 4.22 -2.68
N ILE A 70 -4.98 3.95 -3.88
CA ILE A 70 -4.45 4.43 -5.16
C ILE A 70 -5.05 5.80 -5.55
N ASP A 71 -6.34 6.06 -5.31
CA ASP A 71 -6.97 7.36 -5.59
C ASP A 71 -6.45 8.44 -4.63
N ALA A 72 -6.13 8.10 -3.37
CA ALA A 72 -5.49 9.04 -2.47
C ALA A 72 -4.09 9.47 -2.96
N GLN A 73 -3.47 8.71 -3.87
CA GLN A 73 -2.18 9.02 -4.49
C GLN A 73 -2.33 9.84 -5.79
N LYS A 74 -3.52 9.92 -6.40
CA LYS A 74 -3.71 10.60 -7.71
C LYS A 74 -4.01 12.10 -7.63
N PHE A 75 -4.35 12.66 -6.47
CA PHE A 75 -4.45 14.11 -6.29
C PHE A 75 -4.05 14.51 -4.86
N GLY A 76 -2.94 15.25 -4.74
CA GLY A 76 -2.40 15.78 -3.49
C GLY A 76 -0.89 15.85 -3.49
#